data_AF-A0A8X6FX71-F1
#
_entry.id   AF-A0A8X6FX71-F1
#
_cell.length_a   1.000
_cell.length_b   1.000
_cell.length_c   1.000
_cell.angle_alpha   90.00
_cell.angle_beta   90.00
_cell.angle_gamma   90.00
#
_symmetry.space_group_name_H-M   'P 1'
#
loop_
_entity.id
_entity.type
_entity.pdbx_description
1 polymer ?
#
loop_
_entity_poly.entity_id
_entity_poly.type
_entity_poly.pdbx_seq_one_letter_code
_entity_poly.pdbx_strand_id
1 'polypeptide(L)'
;MSREKFREFDMVIFGASGVTGYYVLEEIANCVEAAEIKWAVAGRNIKNLREALDTVQDYSRKNIDITSIPIIVADVENSSSIIEMCKRTKLLLNCVGP
;
A
#
# COMPACT_ATOMS: atom_id res chain seq x y z
N MET A 1 -6.63 -8.91 -28.88
CA MET A 1 -7.19 -8.06 -27.80
C MET A 1 -7.00 -8.76 -26.47
N SER A 2 -5.94 -8.44 -25.74
CA SER A 2 -5.78 -8.86 -24.35
C SER A 2 -6.92 -8.22 -23.54
N ARG A 3 -7.80 -9.04 -22.93
CA ARG A 3 -8.75 -8.56 -21.91
C ARG A 3 -7.95 -7.77 -20.87
N GLU A 4 -8.24 -6.49 -20.69
CA GLU A 4 -7.80 -5.79 -19.50
C GLU A 4 -8.35 -6.55 -18.29
N LYS A 5 -7.46 -7.18 -17.51
CA LYS A 5 -7.83 -7.75 -16.23
C LYS A 5 -8.07 -6.56 -15.30
N PHE A 6 -9.33 -6.32 -14.94
CA PHE A 6 -9.68 -5.32 -13.94
C PHE A 6 -8.83 -5.55 -12.68
N ARG A 7 -8.07 -4.52 -12.29
CA ARG A 7 -7.31 -4.46 -11.05
C ARG A 7 -7.98 -3.41 -10.17
N GLU A 8 -8.22 -3.76 -8.91
CA GLU A 8 -8.86 -2.89 -7.93
C GLU A 8 -8.02 -1.65 -7.61
N PHE A 9 -6.70 -1.84 -7.55
CA PHE A 9 -5.72 -0.81 -7.25
C PHE A 9 -4.81 -0.55 -8.45
N ASP A 10 -4.45 0.70 -8.63
CA ASP A 10 -3.38 1.11 -9.52
C ASP A 10 -2.02 0.77 -8.90
N MET A 11 -1.91 0.90 -7.57
CA MET A 11 -0.67 0.65 -6.84
C MET A 11 -0.91 0.02 -5.47
N VAL A 12 -0.02 -0.88 -5.05
CA VAL A 12 0.06 -1.40 -3.68
C VAL A 12 1.47 -1.25 -3.15
N ILE A 13 1.62 -0.72 -1.94
CA ILE A 13 2.90 -0.68 -1.20
C ILE A 13 2.97 -1.90 -0.28
N PHE A 14 3.82 -2.87 -0.60
CA PHE A 14 3.99 -4.08 0.20
C PHE A 14 5.17 -3.92 1.16
N GLY A 15 4.96 -4.17 2.45
CA GLY A 15 5.94 -3.89 3.50
C GLY A 15 5.88 -2.44 4.00
N ALA A 16 4.72 -1.79 3.93
CA ALA A 16 4.56 -0.37 4.24
C ALA A 16 4.93 0.02 5.68
N SER A 17 4.87 -0.92 6.64
CA SER A 17 5.29 -0.68 8.03
C SER A 17 6.79 -0.89 8.27
N GLY A 18 7.56 -1.27 7.26
CA GLY A 18 9.03 -1.38 7.35
C GLY A 18 9.71 -0.03 7.15
N VAL A 19 10.99 0.09 7.49
CA VAL A 19 11.74 1.36 7.40
C VAL A 19 11.61 2.00 6.02
N THR A 20 11.92 1.26 4.95
CA THR A 20 11.76 1.76 3.57
C THR A 20 10.29 2.00 3.21
N GLY A 21 9.40 1.13 3.69
CA GLY A 21 7.96 1.24 3.45
C GLY A 21 7.37 2.53 3.99
N TYR A 22 7.83 3.00 5.15
CA TYR A 22 7.41 4.26 5.76
C TYR A 22 7.73 5.46 4.86
N TYR A 23 8.97 5.56 4.38
CA TYR A 23 9.36 6.65 3.49
C TYR A 23 8.61 6.59 2.15
N VAL A 24 8.42 5.39 1.60
CA VAL A 24 7.63 5.25 0.37
C VAL A 24 6.17 5.67 0.61
N LEU A 25 5.57 5.28 1.73
CA LEU A 25 4.21 5.69 2.11
C LEU A 25 4.11 7.22 2.25
N GLU A 26 5.07 7.85 2.92
CA GLU A 26 5.15 9.31 3.07
C GLU A 26 5.28 10.02 1.70
N GLU A 27 6.21 9.59 0.85
CA GLU A 27 6.42 10.19 -0.46
C GLU A 27 5.18 10.03 -1.34
N ILE A 28 4.54 8.87 -1.34
CA ILE A 28 3.27 8.68 -2.06
C ILE A 28 2.17 9.60 -1.51
N ALA A 29 2.02 9.71 -0.19
CA ALA A 29 1.04 10.61 0.42
C ALA A 29 1.29 12.09 0.08
N ASN A 30 2.54 12.49 -0.12
CA ASN A 30 2.93 13.85 -0.50
C ASN A 30 2.82 14.09 -2.01
N CYS A 31 3.09 13.10 -2.86
CA CYS A 31 3.09 13.26 -4.32
C CYS A 31 1.70 13.09 -4.94
N VAL A 32 0.91 12.12 -4.49
CA VAL A 32 -0.37 11.78 -5.11
C VAL A 32 -1.45 12.76 -4.70
N GLU A 33 -2.24 13.23 -5.66
CA GLU A 33 -3.50 13.90 -5.38
C GLU A 33 -4.62 12.86 -5.26
N ALA A 34 -5.54 13.04 -4.30
CA ALA A 34 -6.56 12.05 -3.95
C ALA A 34 -7.46 11.61 -5.12
N ALA A 35 -7.49 12.36 -6.23
CA ALA A 35 -8.28 12.06 -7.42
C ALA A 35 -7.57 11.19 -8.46
N GLU A 36 -6.25 10.98 -8.38
CA GLU A 36 -5.48 10.43 -9.51
C GLU A 36 -5.14 8.94 -9.42
N ILE A 37 -5.01 8.36 -8.21
CA ILE A 37 -4.50 6.98 -8.06
C ILE A 37 -5.29 6.25 -6.97
N LYS A 38 -5.80 5.05 -7.29
CA LYS A 38 -6.34 4.12 -6.27
C LYS A 38 -5.21 3.26 -5.73
N TRP A 39 -4.93 3.36 -4.45
CA TRP A 39 -3.81 2.66 -3.84
C TRP A 39 -4.16 2.05 -2.48
N ALA A 40 -3.31 1.12 -2.04
CA ALA A 40 -3.44 0.41 -0.77
C ALA A 40 -2.06 0.07 -0.18
N VAL A 41 -2.02 -0.26 1.10
CA VAL A 41 -0.83 -0.80 1.78
C VAL A 41 -1.01 -2.27 2.12
N ALA A 42 0.10 -3.01 2.13
CA ALA A 42 0.08 -4.43 2.39
C ALA A 42 1.19 -4.90 3.32
N GLY A 43 0.92 -5.97 4.06
CA GLY A 43 1.86 -6.59 5.01
C GLY A 43 1.17 -7.63 5.89
N ARG A 44 1.96 -8.35 6.70
CA ARG A 44 1.45 -9.44 7.54
C ARG A 44 0.69 -8.97 8.79
N ASN A 45 1.03 -7.80 9.31
CA ASN A 45 0.47 -7.28 10.56
C ASN A 45 -0.37 -6.02 10.30
N ILE A 46 -1.69 -6.16 10.40
CA ILE A 46 -2.66 -5.06 10.20
C ILE A 46 -2.41 -3.92 11.20
N LYS A 47 -2.09 -4.22 12.46
CA LYS A 47 -1.87 -3.21 13.50
C LYS A 47 -0.71 -2.29 13.12
N ASN A 48 0.42 -2.86 12.70
CA ASN A 48 1.59 -2.10 12.29
C ASN A 48 1.32 -1.27 11.02
N LEU A 49 0.49 -1.77 10.10
CA LEU A 49 0.08 -1.01 8.91
C LEU A 49 -0.80 0.19 9.29
N ARG A 50 -1.75 0.01 10.23
CA ARG A 50 -2.56 1.12 10.75
C ARG A 50 -1.69 2.17 11.44
N GLU A 51 -0.80 1.73 12.32
CA GLU A 51 0.16 2.62 12.99
C GLU A 51 1.01 3.40 11.99
N ALA A 52 1.43 2.78 10.87
CA ALA A 52 2.16 3.47 9.82
C ALA A 52 1.33 4.55 9.12
N LEU A 53 0.06 4.27 8.82
CA LEU A 53 -0.86 5.25 8.24
C LEU A 53 -1.13 6.41 9.18
N ASP A 54 -1.43 6.11 10.45
CA ASP A 54 -1.70 7.14 11.47
C ASP A 54 -0.47 8.02 11.68
N THR A 55 0.71 7.40 11.80
CA THR A 55 1.99 8.10 11.96
C THR A 55 2.25 9.03 10.79
N VAL A 56 2.14 8.55 9.54
CA VAL A 56 2.35 9.39 8.35
C VAL A 56 1.29 10.48 8.22
N GLN A 57 0.03 10.20 8.59
CA GLN A 57 -1.05 11.19 8.57
C GLN A 57 -0.72 12.39 9.48
N ASP A 58 -0.17 12.14 10.66
CA ASP A 58 0.10 13.16 11.67
C ASP A 58 1.13 14.21 11.22
N TYR A 59 2.07 13.85 10.33
CA TYR A 59 3.10 14.77 9.83
C TYR A 59 3.04 15.05 8.32
N SER A 60 2.10 14.43 7.60
CA SER A 60 1.90 14.69 6.18
C SER A 60 1.50 16.16 5.96
N ARG A 61 2.08 16.78 4.93
CA ARG A 61 1.88 18.20 4.62
C ARG A 61 0.64 18.45 3.77
N LYS A 62 0.00 17.40 3.25
CA LYS A 62 -1.18 17.47 2.39
C LYS A 62 -2.45 17.08 3.15
N ASN A 63 -3.56 17.70 2.76
CA ASN A 63 -4.88 17.49 3.36
C ASN A 63 -5.58 16.23 2.80
N ILE A 64 -4.83 15.16 2.57
CA ILE A 64 -5.37 13.86 2.15
C ILE A 64 -5.49 13.00 3.39
N ASP A 65 -6.68 12.42 3.59
CA ASP A 65 -6.88 11.40 4.62
C ASP A 65 -6.34 10.06 4.10
N ILE A 66 -5.16 9.69 4.59
CA ILE A 66 -4.55 8.39 4.29
C ILE A 66 -4.93 7.31 5.31
N THR A 67 -5.55 7.67 6.44
CA THR A 67 -5.95 6.69 7.47
C THR A 67 -7.05 5.75 6.98
N SER A 68 -7.81 6.19 5.98
CA SER A 68 -8.89 5.43 5.35
C SER A 68 -8.44 4.58 4.16
N ILE A 69 -7.15 4.57 3.77
CA ILE A 69 -6.72 3.77 2.63
C ILE A 69 -6.84 2.27 2.93
N PRO A 70 -7.17 1.44 1.93
CA PRO A 70 -7.33 0.01 2.13
C PRO A 70 -6.03 -0.68 2.59
N ILE A 71 -6.20 -1.66 3.48
CA ILE A 71 -5.13 -2.53 3.97
C ILE A 71 -5.32 -3.93 3.38
N ILE A 72 -4.25 -4.53 2.87
CA ILE A 72 -4.22 -5.89 2.35
C ILE A 72 -3.32 -6.74 3.25
N VAL A 73 -3.86 -7.84 3.78
CA VAL A 73 -3.04 -8.84 4.49
C VAL A 73 -2.26 -9.64 3.46
N ALA A 74 -0.94 -9.59 3.55
CA ALA A 74 -0.03 -10.31 2.67
C ALA A 74 1.19 -10.76 3.46
N ASP A 75 1.47 -12.07 3.44
CA ASP A 75 2.57 -12.69 4.17
C ASP A 75 3.45 -13.49 3.20
N VAL A 76 4.76 -13.26 3.25
CA VAL A 76 5.75 -13.93 2.41
C VAL A 76 5.84 -15.43 2.71
N GLU A 77 5.45 -15.84 3.92
CA GLU A 77 5.34 -17.27 4.30
C GLU A 77 4.05 -17.92 3.74
N ASN A 78 3.10 -17.13 3.24
CA ASN A 78 1.87 -17.59 2.62
C ASN A 78 1.77 -17.13 1.16
N SER A 79 2.26 -17.97 0.26
CA SER A 79 2.26 -17.73 -1.19
C SER A 79 0.88 -17.39 -1.78
N SER A 80 -0.20 -17.95 -1.23
CA SER A 80 -1.57 -17.66 -1.70
C SER A 80 -1.95 -16.21 -1.42
N SER A 81 -1.59 -15.69 -0.24
CA SER A 81 -1.84 -14.29 0.11
C SER A 81 -1.12 -13.30 -0.81
N ILE A 82 0.12 -13.62 -1.21
CA ILE A 82 0.89 -12.81 -2.17
C ILE A 82 0.23 -12.82 -3.54
N ILE A 83 -0.21 -13.99 -4.01
CA ILE A 83 -0.91 -14.12 -5.30
C ILE A 83 -2.21 -13.31 -5.30
N GLU A 84 -2.97 -13.35 -4.20
CA GLU A 84 -4.22 -12.59 -4.05
C GLU A 84 -3.99 -11.07 -4.06
N MET A 85 -2.98 -10.58 -3.33
CA MET A 85 -2.56 -9.18 -3.39
C MET A 85 -2.17 -8.76 -4.81
N CYS A 86 -1.30 -9.53 -5.47
CA CYS A 86 -0.84 -9.25 -6.83
C CYS A 86 -1.98 -9.28 -7.86
N LYS A 87 -3.04 -10.05 -7.62
CA LYS A 87 -4.23 -10.05 -8.48
C LYS A 87 -5.04 -8.76 -8.41
N ARG A 88 -4.90 -7.99 -7.34
CA ARG A 88 -5.69 -6.79 -7.08
C ARG A 88 -5.00 -5.50 -7.56
N THR A 89 -3.71 -5.53 -7.90
CA THR A 89 -2.95 -4.33 -8.28
C THR A 89 -2.38 -4.36 -9.70
N LYS A 90 -2.19 -3.17 -10.30
CA LYS A 90 -1.43 -2.98 -11.55
C LYS A 90 0.07 -2.86 -11.29
N LEU A 91 0.45 -2.13 -10.24
CA LEU A 91 1.83 -1.92 -9.79
C LEU A 91 2.00 -2.38 -8.34
N LEU A 92 3.09 -3.10 -8.05
CA LEU A 92 3.47 -3.48 -6.69
C LEU A 92 4.81 -2.83 -6.35
N LEU A 93 4.81 -1.96 -5.34
CA LEU A 93 6.03 -1.44 -4.74
C LEU A 93 6.43 -2.38 -3.61
N ASN A 94 7.39 -3.27 -3.88
CA ASN A 94 7.88 -4.20 -2.88
C ASN A 94 8.96 -3.55 -2.00
N CYS A 95 8.60 -3.26 -0.76
CA CYS A 95 9.48 -2.72 0.28
C CYS A 95 9.71 -3.74 1.41
N VAL A 96 9.38 -5.02 1.20
CA VAL A 96 9.60 -6.06 2.20
C VAL A 96 11.09 -6.35 2.31
N GLY A 97 11.64 -6.13 3.51
CA GLY A 97 12.98 -6.55 3.89
C GLY A 97 13.00 -7.97 4.50
N PRO A 98 14.20 -8.50 4.79
CA PRO A 98 14.37 -9.76 5.54
C PRO A 98 13.61 -9.81 6.87
#